data_AF-A0A899FRB9-F1
#
_entry.id   AF-A0A899FRB9-F1
#
_cell.length_a   1.000
_cell.length_b   1.000
_cell.length_c   1.000
_cell.angle_alpha   90.00
_cell.angle_beta   90.00
_cell.angle_gamma   90.00
#
_symmetry.space_group_name_H-M   'P 1'
#
loop_
_entity.id
_entity.type
_entity.pdbx_description
1 polymer ?
#
loop_
_entity_poly.entity_id
_entity_poly.type
_entity_poly.pdbx_seq_one_letter_code
_entity_poly.pdbx_strand_id
1 'polypeptide(L)'
;MEDPEGSGDLYGMSVATIEMKRGHAICIEFKKELGSLSGYLWNIDPSSGTVFVFETDQKENTAMYVVMSDSIYSITFLNDKEPLPTEYMDAYMNLEDESE
;
A
#
# COMPACT_ATOMS: atom_id res chain seq x y z
N MET A 1 36.52 -0.65 -1.04
CA MET A 1 35.52 0.04 -0.21
C MET A 1 34.61 0.79 -1.16
N GLU A 2 33.31 0.83 -0.82
CA GLU A 2 32.15 1.28 -1.61
C GLU A 2 31.41 0.12 -2.30
N ASP A 3 30.44 -0.45 -1.56
CA ASP A 3 29.31 -1.18 -2.12
C ASP A 3 28.47 -0.22 -2.97
N PRO A 4 28.20 -0.51 -4.25
CA PRO A 4 27.29 0.31 -5.03
C PRO A 4 25.86 -0.02 -4.61
N GLU A 5 25.25 0.90 -3.90
CA GLU A 5 23.81 1.12 -3.84
C GLU A 5 22.96 -0.15 -3.87
N GLY A 6 22.84 -0.80 -2.71
CA GLY A 6 21.70 -1.65 -2.41
C GLY A 6 20.43 -0.80 -2.34
N SER A 7 19.96 -0.27 -3.48
CA SER A 7 18.58 0.20 -3.60
C SER A 7 17.71 -1.05 -3.61
N GLY A 8 17.38 -1.54 -2.43
CA GLY A 8 16.53 -2.71 -2.27
C GLY A 8 15.18 -2.44 -2.93
N ASP A 9 15.00 -2.97 -4.15
CA ASP A 9 13.73 -2.87 -4.85
C ASP A 9 12.66 -3.58 -4.01
N LEU A 10 11.71 -2.80 -3.50
CA LEU A 10 10.61 -3.31 -2.70
C LEU A 10 9.54 -3.81 -3.67
N TYR A 11 9.40 -5.13 -3.76
CA TYR A 11 8.49 -5.76 -4.71
C TYR A 11 8.77 -5.35 -6.17
N GLY A 12 10.04 -5.14 -6.52
CA GLY A 12 10.44 -4.70 -7.85
C GLY A 12 10.20 -3.21 -8.12
N MET A 13 9.99 -2.39 -7.08
CA MET A 13 9.77 -0.96 -7.19
C MET A 13 10.81 -0.15 -6.43
N SER A 14 11.20 1.00 -6.99
CA SER A 14 11.97 2.02 -6.29
C SER A 14 11.09 2.80 -5.31
N VAL A 15 11.68 3.43 -4.30
CA VAL A 15 10.97 4.34 -3.37
C VAL A 15 10.26 5.47 -4.12
N ALA A 16 10.89 6.04 -5.15
CA ALA A 16 10.27 7.08 -5.97
C ALA A 16 9.03 6.57 -6.72
N THR A 17 9.06 5.31 -7.19
CA THR A 17 7.92 4.67 -7.84
C THR A 17 6.78 4.46 -6.84
N ILE A 18 7.07 4.04 -5.62
CA ILE A 18 6.08 3.86 -4.55
C ILE A 18 5.35 5.18 -4.28
N GLU A 19 6.10 6.28 -4.09
CA GLU A 19 5.50 7.61 -3.85
C GLU A 19 4.60 8.06 -5.00
N MET A 20 5.03 7.90 -6.25
CA MET A 20 4.22 8.25 -7.43
C MET A 20 2.96 7.37 -7.58
N LYS A 21 2.97 6.19 -6.96
CA LYS A 21 1.89 5.20 -7.07
C LYS A 21 0.94 5.19 -5.88
N ARG A 22 1.15 6.04 -4.88
CA ARG A 22 0.16 6.26 -3.82
C ARG A 22 -1.20 6.62 -4.44
N GLY A 23 -2.26 6.11 -3.85
CA GLY A 23 -3.64 6.26 -4.32
C GLY A 23 -4.03 5.36 -5.48
N HIS A 24 -3.10 4.66 -6.14
CA HIS A 24 -3.45 3.74 -7.22
C HIS A 24 -3.99 2.42 -6.66
N ALA A 25 -4.93 1.82 -7.39
CA ALA A 25 -5.45 0.50 -7.04
C ALA A 25 -4.36 -0.57 -7.20
N ILE A 26 -4.28 -1.47 -6.23
CA ILE A 26 -3.34 -2.59 -6.17
C ILE A 26 -4.07 -3.89 -5.80
N CYS A 27 -3.49 -5.00 -6.22
CA CYS A 27 -3.80 -6.34 -5.74
C CYS A 27 -2.52 -6.95 -5.16
N ILE A 28 -2.62 -7.45 -3.93
CA ILE A 28 -1.58 -8.17 -3.22
C ILE A 28 -1.92 -9.65 -3.27
N GLU A 29 -1.02 -10.45 -3.82
CA GLU A 29 -1.09 -11.91 -3.74
C GLU A 29 -0.28 -12.38 -2.54
N PHE A 30 -0.84 -13.27 -1.72
CA PHE A 30 -0.16 -13.83 -0.55
C PHE A 30 0.63 -15.09 -0.91
N LYS A 31 1.74 -15.37 -0.20
CA LYS A 31 2.60 -16.56 -0.44
C LYS A 31 1.91 -17.89 -0.16
N LYS A 32 0.89 -17.90 0.69
CA LYS A 32 0.08 -19.08 1.04
C LYS A 32 -1.26 -18.98 0.29
N GLU A 33 -2.02 -20.06 0.23
CA GLU A 33 -3.40 -20.11 -0.31
C GLU A 33 -4.41 -19.32 0.55
N LEU A 34 -4.04 -18.11 0.97
CA LEU A 34 -4.85 -17.16 1.74
C LEU A 34 -5.66 -16.24 0.82
N GLY A 35 -5.54 -16.40 -0.50
CA GLY A 35 -6.20 -15.56 -1.51
C GLY A 35 -5.39 -14.31 -1.84
N SER A 36 -6.10 -13.23 -2.17
CA SER A 36 -5.54 -11.94 -2.54
C SER A 36 -6.29 -10.81 -1.83
N LEU A 37 -5.60 -9.71 -1.56
CA LEU A 37 -6.20 -8.47 -1.05
C LEU A 37 -6.15 -7.40 -2.14
N SER A 38 -7.26 -6.71 -2.38
CA SER A 38 -7.31 -5.58 -3.32
C SER A 38 -7.74 -4.31 -2.60
N GLY A 39 -7.15 -3.18 -2.97
CA GLY A 39 -7.45 -1.87 -2.41
C GLY A 39 -6.58 -0.81 -3.05
N TYR A 40 -6.45 0.35 -2.41
CA TYR A 40 -5.62 1.44 -2.90
C TYR A 40 -4.32 1.52 -2.09
N LEU A 41 -3.19 1.73 -2.77
CA LEU A 41 -1.90 1.83 -2.12
C LEU A 41 -1.83 3.13 -1.31
N TRP A 42 -1.78 3.03 0.02
CA TRP A 42 -1.52 4.21 0.84
C TRP A 42 -0.02 4.46 0.95
N ASN A 43 0.74 3.45 1.37
CA ASN A 43 2.19 3.52 1.51
C ASN A 43 2.84 2.13 1.54
N ILE A 44 4.16 2.07 1.35
CA ILE A 44 5.01 0.93 1.71
C ILE A 44 6.13 1.46 2.61
N ASP A 45 6.26 0.94 3.83
CA ASP A 45 7.40 1.29 4.68
C ASP A 45 8.69 0.75 4.05
N PRO A 46 9.64 1.61 3.67
CA PRO A 46 10.82 1.15 2.96
C PRO A 46 11.77 0.30 3.81
N SER A 47 11.65 0.36 5.13
CA SER A 47 12.51 -0.39 6.05
C SER A 47 12.04 -1.83 6.22
N SER A 48 10.73 -2.04 6.41
CA SER A 48 10.15 -3.37 6.65
C SER A 48 9.52 -4.02 5.42
N GLY A 49 9.24 -3.22 4.38
CA GLY A 49 8.41 -3.63 3.24
C GLY A 49 6.94 -3.76 3.59
N THR A 50 6.49 -3.36 4.79
CA THR A 50 5.09 -3.43 5.19
C THR A 50 4.24 -2.56 4.26
N VAL A 51 3.15 -3.12 3.75
CA VAL A 51 2.26 -2.43 2.80
C VAL A 51 1.00 -2.02 3.52
N PHE A 52 0.60 -0.78 3.31
CA PHE A 52 -0.61 -0.21 3.84
C PHE A 52 -1.63 -0.05 2.72
N VAL A 53 -2.75 -0.74 2.85
CA VAL A 53 -3.79 -0.81 1.82
C VAL A 53 -5.07 -0.17 2.34
N PHE A 54 -5.51 0.86 1.64
CA PHE A 54 -6.77 1.54 1.92
C PHE A 54 -7.90 0.88 1.13
N GLU A 55 -8.89 0.32 1.82
CA GLU A 55 -10.11 -0.17 1.20
C GLU A 55 -11.24 0.80 1.49
N THR A 56 -11.96 1.22 0.44
CA THR A 56 -13.14 2.06 0.59
C THR A 56 -14.18 1.72 -0.49
N ASP A 57 -15.45 1.71 -0.10
CA ASP A 57 -16.58 1.68 -1.05
C ASP A 57 -17.14 3.08 -1.37
N GLN A 58 -16.44 4.14 -0.92
CA GLN A 58 -16.81 5.56 -1.01
C GLN A 58 -18.16 5.93 -0.37
N LYS A 59 -18.84 4.99 0.30
CA LYS A 59 -20.19 5.21 0.83
C LYS A 59 -20.25 5.05 2.34
N GLU A 60 -19.80 3.91 2.87
CA GLU A 60 -20.04 3.57 4.27
C GLU A 60 -18.91 2.76 4.91
N ASN A 61 -18.11 2.03 4.14
CA ASN A 61 -17.05 1.21 4.70
C ASN A 61 -15.68 1.68 4.21
N THR A 62 -14.84 2.09 5.16
CA THR A 62 -13.45 2.47 4.93
C THR A 62 -12.57 1.81 5.98
N ALA A 63 -11.55 1.09 5.53
CA ALA A 63 -10.62 0.35 6.37
C ALA A 63 -9.18 0.53 5.88
N MET A 64 -8.24 0.51 6.82
CA MET A 64 -6.82 0.38 6.52
C MET A 64 -6.33 -1.02 6.90
N TYR A 65 -5.71 -1.70 5.95
CA TYR A 65 -5.02 -2.96 6.18
C TYR A 65 -3.52 -2.74 6.27
N VAL A 66 -2.90 -3.33 7.28
CA VAL A 66 -1.45 -3.40 7.44
C VAL A 66 -1.00 -4.81 7.05
N VAL A 67 -0.22 -4.91 5.98
CA VAL A 67 0.19 -6.19 5.40
C VAL A 67 1.69 -6.38 5.58
N MET A 68 2.04 -7.41 6.35
CA MET A 68 3.44 -7.74 6.65
C MET A 68 4.14 -8.30 5.41
N SER A 69 5.37 -7.86 5.15
CA SER A 69 6.13 -8.19 3.94
C SER A 69 6.43 -9.69 3.78
N ASP A 70 6.57 -10.41 4.89
CA ASP A 70 6.81 -11.85 4.90
C ASP A 70 5.64 -12.65 4.32
N SER A 71 4.42 -12.09 4.36
CA SER A 71 3.20 -12.67 3.82
C SER A 71 2.99 -12.44 2.31
N ILE A 72 3.63 -11.42 1.74
CA ILE A 72 3.38 -10.94 0.37
C ILE A 72 4.21 -11.72 -0.65
N TYR A 73 3.54 -12.29 -1.65
CA TYR A 73 4.19 -12.88 -2.82
C TYR A 73 4.48 -11.82 -3.88
N SER A 74 3.45 -11.05 -4.27
CA SER A 74 3.54 -10.06 -5.34
C SER A 74 2.58 -8.89 -5.09
N ILE A 75 2.85 -7.75 -5.73
CA ILE A 75 1.95 -6.59 -5.78
C ILE A 75 1.77 -6.21 -7.24
N THR A 76 0.51 -6.08 -7.68
CA THR A 76 0.17 -5.68 -9.04
C THR A 76 -0.69 -4.43 -9.02
N PHE A 77 -0.38 -3.44 -9.87
CA PHE A 77 -1.24 -2.27 -10.05
C PHE A 77 -2.41 -2.58 -10.96
N LEU A 78 -3.60 -2.22 -10.50
CA LEU A 78 -4.85 -2.37 -11.23
C LEU A 78 -5.13 -1.04 -11.94
N ASN A 79 -5.20 -1.07 -13.28
CA ASN A 79 -5.44 0.11 -14.12
C ASN A 79 -6.93 0.29 -14.47
N ASP A 80 -7.82 -0.45 -13.81
CA ASP A 80 -9.26 -0.46 -14.04
C ASP A 80 -10.02 0.55 -13.16
N LYS A 81 -9.33 1.22 -12.24
CA LYS A 81 -9.87 2.21 -11.32
C LYS A 81 -9.06 3.50 -11.37
N GLU A 82 -9.78 4.63 -11.30
CA GLU A 82 -9.15 5.93 -11.11
C GLU A 82 -8.41 5.99 -9.77
N PRO A 83 -7.21 6.60 -9.70
CA PRO A 83 -6.50 6.77 -8.44
C PRO A 83 -7.32 7.59 -7.43
N LEU A 84 -7.27 7.18 -6.16
CA LEU A 84 -7.79 7.98 -5.06
C LEU A 84 -6.81 9.11 -4.71
N PRO A 85 -7.30 10.34 -4.45
CA PRO A 85 -6.47 11.41 -3.92
C PRO A 85 -5.81 11.00 -2.60
N THR A 86 -4.51 11.24 -2.48
CA THR A 86 -3.74 10.88 -1.28
C THR A 86 -4.24 11.63 -0.04
N GLU A 87 -4.74 12.85 -0.22
CA GLU A 87 -5.29 13.70 0.83
C GLU A 87 -6.50 13.05 1.51
N TYR A 88 -7.29 12.26 0.78
CA TYR A 88 -8.43 11.55 1.35
C TYR A 88 -7.99 10.43 2.31
N MET A 89 -6.98 9.66 1.91
CA MET A 89 -6.42 8.59 2.73
C MET A 89 -5.65 9.16 3.93
N ASP A 90 -4.89 10.24 3.72
CA ASP A 90 -4.16 10.93 4.79
C ASP A 90 -5.12 11.55 5.80
N ALA A 91 -6.25 12.13 5.37
CA ALA A 91 -7.27 12.65 6.27
C ALA A 91 -7.85 11.54 7.16
N TYR A 92 -8.15 10.37 6.60
CA TYR A 92 -8.65 9.22 7.38
C TYR A 92 -7.63 8.76 8.45
N MET A 93 -6.34 8.76 8.11
CA MET A 93 -5.27 8.39 9.03
C MET A 93 -5.02 9.42 10.14
N ASN A 94 -5.35 10.68 9.86
CA ASN A 94 -5.19 11.79 10.80
C ASN A 94 -6.51 12.16 11.50
N LEU A 95 -7.56 11.33 11.38
CA LEU A 95 -8.70 11.43 12.28
C LEU A 95 -8.16 11.12 13.67
N GLU A 96 -7.82 12.16 14.44
CA GLU A 96 -7.69 12.03 15.88
C GLU A 96 -9.01 11.42 16.37
N ASP A 97 -8.92 10.36 17.17
CA ASP A 97 -10.08 9.84 17.89
C ASP A 97 -10.65 11.00 18.75
N GLU A 98 -11.61 11.76 18.21
CA GLU A 98 -12.48 12.64 18.98
C GLU A 98 -13.47 11.78 19.79
N SER A 99 -12.94 10.81 20.53
CA SER A 99 -13.67 10.08 21.55
C SER A 99 -13.13 10.50 22.92
N GLU A 100 -13.73 11.55 23.47
CA GLU A 100 -13.84 11.75 24.93
C GLU A 100 -14.69 10.64 25.57
#